data_AF-A0A139RGP2-F1
#
_entry.id   AF-A0A139RGP2-F1
#
_cell.length_a   1.000
_cell.length_b   1.000
_cell.length_c   1.000
_cell.angle_alpha   90.00
_cell.angle_beta   90.00
_cell.angle_gamma   90.00
#
_symmetry.space_group_name_H-M   'P 1'
#
loop_
_entity.id
_entity.type
_entity.pdbx_description
1 polymer ?
#
loop_
_entity_poly.entity_id
_entity_poly.type
_entity_poly.pdbx_seq_one_letter_code
_entity_poly.pdbx_strand_id
1 'polypeptide(L)'
;MFVDPLLLPDRFRDIANDFVKTVYKVYDNGNKSDALQLFSHSKECNAIHFGYSESNSKGTGVSMKMLDQFFGYVYQSVDKIKEKLLTPIAMPIFVKSFSEDRMSDLLVSLLKKELILYSLEQARLHGLKISNEVQRFDYWDSESHEWATFESQYVLAPNENGVEELLILVPKSVVSKRFLVNPSRYISVIFQHLQLMEKYQRTNGTPKSQKELRESEIVANYQKDKDKSYILDMTLLSPEYYEAYYDNAIRFSDNKSLNDEELIEILTK
;
A
#
# COMPACT_ATOMS: atom_id res chain seq x y z
N MET A 1 -12.96 -1.12 4.08
CA MET A 1 -12.77 -0.65 2.68
C MET A 1 -11.44 0.06 2.64
N PHE A 2 -10.73 -0.01 1.51
CA PHE A 2 -9.37 0.51 1.38
C PHE A 2 -9.23 1.33 0.11
N VAL A 3 -8.48 2.44 0.18
CA VAL A 3 -7.97 3.12 -1.00
C VAL A 3 -6.92 2.20 -1.62
N ASP A 4 -7.18 1.73 -2.84
CA ASP A 4 -6.35 0.71 -3.49
C ASP A 4 -5.37 1.36 -4.45
N PRO A 5 -4.04 1.17 -4.26
CA PRO A 5 -3.04 1.75 -5.15
C PRO A 5 -3.19 1.29 -6.61
N LEU A 6 -3.81 0.12 -6.85
CA LEU A 6 -4.07 -0.39 -8.20
C LEU A 6 -5.15 0.40 -8.94
N LEU A 7 -6.07 1.05 -8.20
CA LEU A 7 -7.25 1.72 -8.74
C LEU A 7 -7.06 3.25 -8.87
N LEU A 8 -5.90 3.77 -8.50
CA LEU A 8 -5.65 5.22 -8.53
C LEU A 8 -5.68 5.73 -9.99
N PRO A 9 -6.41 6.82 -10.28
CA PRO A 9 -6.30 7.54 -11.54
C PRO A 9 -4.92 8.17 -11.67
N ASP A 10 -4.52 8.57 -12.89
CA ASP A 10 -3.16 8.99 -13.21
C ASP A 10 -2.60 10.03 -12.23
N ARG A 11 -3.33 11.13 -11.98
CA ARG A 11 -2.89 12.16 -11.03
C ARG A 11 -2.63 11.63 -9.62
N PHE A 12 -3.49 10.75 -9.10
CA PHE A 12 -3.32 10.20 -7.74
C PHE A 12 -2.17 9.19 -7.71
N ARG A 13 -2.03 8.42 -8.79
CA ARG A 13 -0.94 7.47 -8.97
C ARG A 13 0.41 8.17 -9.02
N ASP A 14 0.51 9.30 -9.70
CA ASP A 14 1.73 10.09 -9.82
C ASP A 14 2.19 10.62 -8.46
N ILE A 15 1.28 11.17 -7.66
CA ILE A 15 1.58 11.62 -6.29
C ILE A 15 2.10 10.46 -5.42
N ALA A 16 1.40 9.32 -5.45
CA ALA A 16 1.76 8.18 -4.62
C ALA A 16 3.07 7.50 -5.06
N ASN A 17 3.32 7.42 -6.37
CA ASN A 17 4.58 6.93 -6.94
C ASN A 17 5.74 7.86 -6.60
N ASP A 18 5.52 9.18 -6.71
CA ASP A 18 6.53 10.17 -6.39
C ASP A 18 7.03 10.02 -4.95
N PHE A 19 6.10 9.88 -4.00
CA PHE A 19 6.46 9.64 -2.60
C PHE A 19 7.39 8.43 -2.44
N VAL A 20 7.01 7.25 -2.97
CA VAL A 20 7.82 6.02 -2.83
C VAL A 20 9.20 6.19 -3.48
N LYS A 21 9.26 6.84 -4.65
CA LYS A 21 10.52 7.13 -5.35
C LYS A 21 11.39 8.11 -4.60
N THR A 22 10.82 9.15 -4.01
CA THR A 22 11.52 10.15 -3.20
C THR A 22 12.10 9.52 -1.94
N VAL A 23 11.31 8.71 -1.22
CA VAL A 23 11.78 7.95 -0.07
C VAL A 23 12.98 7.07 -0.46
N TYR A 24 12.89 6.34 -1.58
CA TYR A 24 14.00 5.51 -2.05
C TYR A 24 15.25 6.34 -2.39
N LYS A 25 15.10 7.48 -3.08
CA LYS A 25 16.24 8.38 -3.39
C LYS A 25 16.94 8.87 -2.12
N VAL A 26 16.18 9.29 -1.11
CA VAL A 26 16.73 9.74 0.19
C VAL A 26 17.45 8.58 0.89
N TYR A 27 16.87 7.39 0.86
CA TYR A 27 17.47 6.18 1.40
C TYR A 27 18.80 5.81 0.71
N ASP A 28 18.82 5.83 -0.63
CA ASP A 28 19.97 5.45 -1.47
C ASP A 28 21.15 6.43 -1.30
N ASN A 29 20.86 7.70 -1.04
CA ASN A 29 21.86 8.72 -0.71
C ASN A 29 22.49 8.56 0.69
N GLY A 30 22.11 7.52 1.45
CA GLY A 30 22.62 7.26 2.80
C GLY A 30 21.84 7.94 3.93
N ASN A 31 20.83 8.76 3.62
CA ASN A 31 20.01 9.50 4.57
C ASN A 31 18.83 8.65 5.08
N LYS A 32 19.15 7.48 5.61
CA LYS A 32 18.20 6.45 6.06
C LYS A 32 17.17 6.95 7.09
N SER A 33 17.60 7.79 8.03
CA SER A 33 16.71 8.40 9.04
C SER A 33 15.68 9.32 8.40
N ASP A 34 16.10 10.15 7.45
CA ASP A 34 15.22 11.12 6.79
C ASP A 34 14.20 10.39 5.90
N ALA A 35 14.63 9.34 5.20
CA ALA A 35 13.71 8.46 4.46
C ALA A 35 12.63 7.86 5.36
N LEU A 36 12.98 7.49 6.60
CA LEU A 36 12.01 7.00 7.58
C LEU A 36 11.08 8.12 8.08
N GLN A 37 11.61 9.32 8.30
CA GLN A 37 10.82 10.49 8.73
C GLN A 37 9.75 10.88 7.69
N LEU A 38 9.95 10.63 6.41
CA LEU A 38 8.89 10.86 5.41
C LEU A 38 7.61 10.06 5.69
N PHE A 39 7.69 8.89 6.33
CA PHE A 39 6.50 8.12 6.76
C PHE A 39 5.91 8.61 8.10
N SER A 40 6.57 9.51 8.82
CA SER A 40 6.04 10.00 10.10
C SER A 40 4.93 11.02 9.92
N HIS A 41 4.92 11.73 8.80
CA HIS A 41 3.91 12.73 8.48
C HIS A 41 2.58 12.11 8.04
N SER A 42 2.57 10.85 7.59
CA SER A 42 1.33 10.14 7.26
C SER A 42 0.56 9.64 8.51
N LYS A 43 0.82 10.23 9.68
CA LYS A 43 0.40 9.72 10.99
C LYS A 43 -0.10 10.82 11.95
N GLU A 44 -1.39 11.13 11.88
CA GLU A 44 -2.26 11.02 13.08
C GLU A 44 -2.31 9.54 13.58
N CYS A 45 -1.15 8.88 13.68
CA CYS A 45 -0.99 7.45 13.91
C CYS A 45 0.29 7.19 14.75
N ASN A 46 0.45 7.94 15.84
CA ASN A 46 0.79 7.49 17.20
C ASN A 46 1.94 6.51 17.50
N ALA A 47 2.93 6.28 16.63
CA ALA A 47 4.01 5.37 17.02
C ALA A 47 5.30 5.63 16.25
N ILE A 48 6.12 6.55 16.74
CA ILE A 48 7.55 6.51 16.48
C ILE A 48 8.28 6.85 17.78
N HIS A 49 8.60 5.80 18.54
CA HIS A 49 9.60 5.91 19.60
C HIS A 49 10.97 5.86 18.93
N PHE A 50 11.52 7.03 18.65
CA PHE A 50 12.95 7.18 18.46
C PHE A 50 13.63 7.06 19.83
N GLY A 51 14.10 5.87 20.20
CA GLY A 51 14.78 5.66 21.47
C GLY A 51 15.43 4.29 21.60
N TYR A 52 16.75 4.31 21.74
CA TYR A 52 17.68 3.19 21.97
C TYR A 52 17.49 2.49 23.35
N SER A 53 16.28 2.09 23.75
CA SER A 53 16.08 1.46 25.06
C SER A 53 15.08 0.30 25.05
N GLU A 54 15.50 -0.82 25.63
CA GLU A 54 14.66 -1.93 26.06
C GLU A 54 13.59 -1.43 27.04
N SER A 55 12.37 -1.19 26.56
CA SER A 55 11.11 -1.62 27.20
C SER A 55 9.87 -0.87 26.66
N ASN A 56 8.91 -1.68 26.21
CA ASN A 56 7.45 -1.49 26.19
C ASN A 56 6.86 -0.15 25.71
N SER A 57 6.58 -0.09 24.41
CA SER A 57 5.30 0.42 23.90
C SER A 57 4.83 -0.39 22.68
N LYS A 58 3.55 -0.74 22.65
CA LYS A 58 2.90 -1.48 21.56
C LYS A 58 2.50 -0.48 20.47
N GLY A 59 3.45 -0.09 19.63
CA GLY A 59 3.26 0.87 18.54
C GLY A 59 3.63 0.30 17.17
N THR A 60 2.69 0.40 16.23
CA THR A 60 2.66 -0.21 14.90
C THR A 60 3.24 0.74 13.83
N GLY A 61 4.48 1.22 13.92
CA GLY A 61 5.09 2.09 12.87
C GLY A 61 5.77 1.34 11.72
N VAL A 62 6.04 2.04 10.60
CA VAL A 62 7.13 1.63 9.69
C VAL A 62 8.43 1.78 10.47
N SER A 63 9.28 0.77 10.45
CA SER A 63 10.56 0.79 11.17
C SER A 63 11.72 0.89 10.20
N MET A 64 12.86 1.42 10.67
CA MET A 64 14.10 1.47 9.89
C MET A 64 14.47 0.09 9.32
N LYS A 65 14.29 -0.97 10.11
CA LYS A 65 14.54 -2.36 9.70
C LYS A 65 13.64 -2.80 8.53
N MET A 66 12.39 -2.35 8.49
CA MET A 66 11.47 -2.66 7.38
C MET A 66 11.90 -1.95 6.10
N LEU A 67 12.26 -0.66 6.20
CA LEU A 67 12.76 0.10 5.06
C LEU A 67 14.08 -0.45 4.55
N ASP A 68 15.01 -0.80 5.44
CA ASP A 68 16.29 -1.40 5.07
C ASP A 68 16.11 -2.72 4.32
N GLN A 69 15.18 -3.56 4.75
CA GLN A 69 14.90 -4.82 4.06
C GLN A 69 14.32 -4.60 2.67
N PHE A 70 13.33 -3.71 2.57
CA PHE A 70 12.66 -3.45 1.29
C PHE A 70 13.56 -2.70 0.31
N PHE A 71 14.12 -1.56 0.70
CA PHE A 71 14.97 -0.78 -0.20
C PHE A 71 16.33 -1.43 -0.43
N GLY A 72 16.87 -2.18 0.52
CA GLY A 72 18.03 -3.04 0.28
C GLY A 72 17.75 -4.10 -0.80
N TYR A 73 16.52 -4.62 -0.87
CA TYR A 73 16.08 -5.52 -1.93
C TYR A 73 15.87 -4.78 -3.27
N VAL A 74 15.25 -3.60 -3.26
CA VAL A 74 15.12 -2.75 -4.46
C VAL A 74 16.50 -2.43 -5.04
N TYR A 75 17.46 -2.08 -4.20
CA TYR A 75 18.83 -1.78 -4.60
C TYR A 75 19.50 -2.94 -5.35
N GLN A 76 19.29 -4.18 -4.89
CA GLN A 76 19.83 -5.40 -5.51
C GLN A 76 19.07 -5.87 -6.76
N SER A 77 17.86 -5.34 -6.99
CA SER A 77 17.00 -5.77 -8.10
C SER A 77 17.48 -5.23 -9.45
N VAL A 78 17.14 -5.93 -10.53
CA VAL A 78 17.38 -5.43 -11.90
C VAL A 78 16.51 -4.21 -12.20
N ASP A 79 17.00 -3.28 -13.04
CA ASP A 79 16.35 -1.98 -13.25
C ASP A 79 14.90 -2.07 -13.72
N LYS A 80 14.60 -3.03 -14.60
CA LYS A 80 13.23 -3.29 -15.07
C LYS A 80 12.24 -3.58 -13.93
N ILE A 81 12.72 -4.22 -12.87
CA ILE A 81 11.92 -4.57 -11.69
C ILE A 81 11.90 -3.44 -10.68
N LYS A 82 13.00 -2.67 -10.55
CA LYS A 82 13.05 -1.50 -9.66
C LYS A 82 11.88 -0.55 -9.90
N GLU A 83 11.57 -0.24 -11.16
CA GLU A 83 10.43 0.63 -11.49
C GLU A 83 9.09 0.08 -11.00
N LYS A 84 8.89 -1.25 -11.04
CA LYS A 84 7.67 -1.90 -10.53
C LYS A 84 7.64 -1.99 -9.00
N LEU A 85 8.81 -2.15 -8.38
CA LEU A 85 8.95 -2.17 -6.91
C LEU A 85 8.80 -0.79 -6.29
N LEU A 86 9.24 0.27 -6.97
CA LEU A 86 9.12 1.66 -6.50
C LEU A 86 7.72 2.24 -6.74
N THR A 87 6.70 1.45 -6.38
CA THR A 87 5.29 1.79 -6.48
C THR A 87 4.58 1.44 -5.17
N PRO A 88 3.48 2.14 -4.81
CA PRO A 88 2.69 1.82 -3.63
C PRO A 88 2.06 0.42 -3.71
N ILE A 89 1.88 -0.13 -4.92
CA ILE A 89 1.38 -1.49 -5.15
C ILE A 89 2.32 -2.54 -4.56
N ALA A 90 3.63 -2.31 -4.61
CA ALA A 90 4.64 -3.27 -4.14
C ALA A 90 4.75 -3.31 -2.61
N MET A 91 4.53 -2.18 -1.93
CA MET A 91 4.75 -2.05 -0.48
C MET A 91 3.99 -3.11 0.35
N PRO A 92 2.69 -3.37 0.14
CA PRO A 92 1.96 -4.43 0.84
C PRO A 92 2.42 -5.85 0.51
N ILE A 93 3.19 -6.07 -0.57
CA ILE A 93 3.75 -7.38 -0.93
C ILE A 93 5.10 -7.59 -0.27
N PHE A 94 6.00 -6.60 -0.29
CA PHE A 94 7.40 -6.80 0.09
C PHE A 94 7.75 -6.29 1.49
N VAL A 95 7.07 -5.26 1.99
CA VAL A 95 7.38 -4.68 3.30
C VAL A 95 6.72 -5.53 4.40
N LYS A 96 7.52 -5.90 5.40
CA LYS A 96 7.02 -6.69 6.55
C LYS A 96 6.06 -5.85 7.38
N SER A 97 4.98 -6.49 7.86
CA SER A 97 3.91 -5.84 8.65
C SER A 97 3.30 -4.58 8.01
N PHE A 98 3.41 -4.43 6.69
CA PHE A 98 2.77 -3.37 5.92
C PHE A 98 1.51 -3.95 5.25
N SER A 99 0.35 -3.75 5.87
CA SER A 99 -0.95 -4.26 5.41
C SER A 99 -1.65 -3.29 4.44
N GLU A 100 -2.78 -3.73 3.92
CA GLU A 100 -3.69 -2.92 3.10
C GLU A 100 -4.19 -1.68 3.86
N ASP A 101 -4.46 -1.81 5.17
CA ASP A 101 -4.88 -0.68 6.01
C ASP A 101 -3.84 0.44 6.00
N ARG A 102 -2.57 0.08 6.23
CA ARG A 102 -1.47 1.06 6.29
C ARG A 102 -1.21 1.72 4.96
N MET A 103 -1.33 0.96 3.87
CA MET A 103 -1.21 1.53 2.54
C MET A 103 -2.36 2.48 2.27
N SER A 104 -3.60 2.11 2.61
CA SER A 104 -4.77 2.96 2.48
C SER A 104 -4.62 4.25 3.29
N ASP A 105 -4.19 4.16 4.56
CA ASP A 105 -3.94 5.32 5.42
C ASP A 105 -2.86 6.24 4.86
N LEU A 106 -1.78 5.65 4.35
CA LEU A 106 -0.72 6.39 3.67
C LEU A 106 -1.28 7.10 2.44
N LEU A 107 -2.02 6.41 1.56
CA LEU A 107 -2.63 7.01 0.37
C LEU A 107 -3.57 8.16 0.73
N VAL A 108 -4.42 7.99 1.75
CA VAL A 108 -5.31 9.07 2.22
C VAL A 108 -4.52 10.28 2.71
N SER A 109 -3.38 10.06 3.35
CA SER A 109 -2.51 11.13 3.83
C SER A 109 -1.81 11.85 2.67
N LEU A 110 -1.23 11.09 1.73
CA LEU A 110 -0.56 11.65 0.54
C LEU A 110 -1.55 12.45 -0.32
N LEU A 111 -2.75 11.90 -0.54
CA LEU A 111 -3.79 12.45 -1.41
C LEU A 111 -4.75 13.40 -0.69
N LYS A 112 -4.45 13.81 0.56
CA LYS A 112 -5.37 14.56 1.42
C LYS A 112 -5.94 15.79 0.73
N LYS A 113 -5.09 16.55 0.02
CA LYS A 113 -5.49 17.72 -0.76
C LYS A 113 -6.51 17.39 -1.84
N GLU A 114 -6.22 16.39 -2.67
CA GLU A 114 -7.11 15.97 -3.75
C GLU A 114 -8.44 15.44 -3.23
N LEU A 115 -8.41 14.67 -2.13
CA LEU A 115 -9.62 14.13 -1.51
C LEU A 115 -10.50 15.21 -0.87
N ILE A 116 -9.91 16.23 -0.24
CA ILE A 116 -10.66 17.37 0.31
C ILE A 116 -11.30 18.19 -0.81
N LEU A 117 -10.57 18.49 -1.88
CA LEU A 117 -11.11 19.21 -3.04
C LEU A 117 -12.27 18.44 -3.69
N TYR A 118 -12.10 17.13 -3.89
CA TYR A 118 -13.17 16.25 -4.34
C TYR A 118 -14.38 16.29 -3.39
N SER A 119 -14.14 16.20 -2.07
CA SER A 119 -15.22 16.22 -1.07
C SER A 119 -16.03 17.52 -1.15
N LEU A 120 -15.38 18.68 -1.26
CA LEU A 120 -16.04 19.97 -1.40
C LEU A 120 -16.85 20.08 -2.70
N GLU A 121 -16.33 19.52 -3.81
CA GLU A 121 -17.08 19.45 -5.06
C GLU A 121 -18.35 18.61 -4.89
N GLN A 122 -18.23 17.40 -4.33
CA GLN A 122 -19.38 16.54 -4.06
C GLN A 122 -20.37 17.19 -3.10
N ALA A 123 -19.89 17.89 -2.07
CA ALA A 123 -20.75 18.61 -1.15
C ALA A 123 -21.60 19.68 -1.84
N ARG A 124 -21.02 20.45 -2.77
CA ARG A 124 -21.78 21.45 -3.56
C ARG A 124 -22.79 20.79 -4.49
N LEU A 125 -22.43 19.67 -5.11
CA LEU A 125 -23.31 18.93 -6.03
C LEU A 125 -24.51 18.31 -5.31
N HIS A 126 -24.29 17.79 -4.10
CA HIS A 126 -25.28 17.02 -3.35
C HIS A 126 -25.91 17.77 -2.17
N GLY A 127 -25.53 19.04 -1.95
CA GLY A 127 -26.05 19.86 -0.87
C GLY A 127 -25.59 19.44 0.53
N LEU A 128 -24.39 18.85 0.65
CA LEU A 128 -23.80 18.51 1.96
C LEU A 128 -23.29 19.79 2.65
N LYS A 129 -23.33 19.78 3.98
CA LYS A 129 -22.89 20.93 4.78
C LYS A 129 -21.37 21.10 4.67
N ILE A 130 -20.93 22.31 4.34
CA ILE A 130 -19.51 22.70 4.33
C ILE A 130 -19.24 23.54 5.59
N SER A 131 -18.07 23.36 6.19
CA SER A 131 -17.62 24.12 7.36
C SER A 131 -17.58 25.62 7.07
N ASN A 132 -17.94 26.44 8.05
CA ASN A 132 -17.67 27.88 7.98
C ASN A 132 -16.19 28.18 8.25
N GLU A 133 -15.56 27.34 9.07
CA GLU A 133 -14.14 27.44 9.40
C GLU A 133 -13.23 26.88 8.31
N VAL A 134 -12.01 27.39 8.31
CA VAL A 134 -10.90 26.94 7.47
C VAL A 134 -9.89 26.24 8.37
N GLN A 135 -9.47 25.05 7.97
CA GLN A 135 -8.47 24.26 8.67
C GLN A 135 -7.24 24.05 7.78
N ARG A 136 -6.08 23.86 8.43
CA ARG A 136 -4.84 23.49 7.77
C ARG A 136 -4.71 21.98 7.68
N PHE A 137 -4.36 21.48 6.50
CA PHE A 137 -4.20 20.06 6.20
C PHE A 137 -2.82 19.79 5.60
N ASP A 138 -2.19 18.72 6.08
CA ASP A 138 -0.93 18.22 5.53
C ASP A 138 -1.21 17.32 4.33
N TYR A 139 -0.35 17.39 3.32
CA TYR A 139 -0.41 16.57 2.11
C TYR A 139 0.98 16.39 1.50
N TRP A 140 1.13 15.41 0.60
CA TRP A 140 2.36 15.26 -0.17
C TRP A 140 2.31 16.12 -1.42
N ASP A 141 3.29 17.01 -1.56
CA ASP A 141 3.47 17.81 -2.76
C ASP A 141 4.49 17.14 -3.68
N SER A 142 4.01 16.54 -4.77
CA SER A 142 4.84 15.83 -5.74
C SER A 142 5.68 16.74 -6.63
N GLU A 143 5.42 18.05 -6.64
CA GLU A 143 6.24 19.01 -7.40
C GLU A 143 7.51 19.40 -6.62
N SER A 144 7.38 19.57 -5.31
CA SER A 144 8.49 19.91 -4.40
C SER A 144 9.14 18.69 -3.73
N HIS A 145 8.53 17.49 -3.86
CA HIS A 145 8.96 16.24 -3.24
C HIS A 145 9.04 16.32 -1.71
N GLU A 146 8.10 17.02 -1.09
CA GLU A 146 8.04 17.20 0.36
C GLU A 146 6.60 17.25 0.89
N TRP A 147 6.46 17.11 2.21
CA TRP A 147 5.19 17.35 2.88
C TRP A 147 4.92 18.85 2.95
N ALA A 148 3.78 19.26 2.42
CA ALA A 148 3.32 20.65 2.42
C ALA A 148 2.00 20.76 3.18
N THR A 149 1.58 22.01 3.42
CA THR A 149 0.30 22.30 4.07
C THR A 149 -0.56 23.18 3.18
N PHE A 150 -1.87 23.01 3.25
CA PHE A 150 -2.83 23.89 2.59
C PHE A 150 -4.02 24.18 3.50
N GLU A 151 -4.63 25.34 3.32
CA GLU A 151 -5.79 25.76 4.10
C GLU A 151 -7.06 25.58 3.27
N SER A 152 -8.08 24.97 3.86
CA SER A 152 -9.35 24.72 3.19
C SER A 152 -10.52 24.65 4.15
N GLN A 153 -11.71 24.96 3.65
CA GLN A 153 -12.95 24.48 4.26
C GLN A 153 -13.06 22.97 4.04
N TYR A 154 -13.95 22.32 4.76
CA TYR A 154 -14.13 20.87 4.67
C TYR A 154 -15.61 20.48 4.79
N VAL A 155 -15.93 19.24 4.42
CA VAL A 155 -17.30 18.75 4.49
C VAL A 155 -17.58 18.30 5.92
N LEU A 156 -18.75 18.64 6.44
CA LEU A 156 -19.20 18.23 7.76
C LEU A 156 -19.97 16.90 7.66
N ALA A 157 -19.61 15.95 8.52
CA ALA A 157 -20.32 14.70 8.64
C ALA A 157 -21.78 14.98 9.07
N PRO A 158 -22.78 14.33 8.44
CA PRO A 158 -24.14 14.39 8.93
C PRO A 158 -24.18 13.72 10.31
N ASN A 159 -24.44 14.49 11.36
CA ASN A 159 -24.65 13.92 12.68
C ASN A 159 -25.86 14.55 13.39
N GLU A 160 -26.48 13.74 14.24
CA GLU A 160 -27.63 14.16 15.06
C GLU A 160 -27.19 14.73 16.42
N ASN A 161 -25.92 14.49 16.80
CA ASN A 161 -25.38 14.82 18.12
C ASN A 161 -24.82 16.24 18.22
N GLY A 162 -24.86 17.02 17.13
CA GLY A 162 -24.38 18.42 17.10
C GLY A 162 -22.86 18.59 17.11
N VAL A 163 -22.08 17.50 16.98
CA VAL A 163 -20.62 17.56 16.88
C VAL A 163 -20.23 17.75 15.41
N GLU A 164 -19.63 18.89 15.08
CA GLU A 164 -19.12 19.09 13.73
C GLU A 164 -17.86 18.25 13.51
N GLU A 165 -17.97 17.19 12.71
CA GLU A 165 -16.85 16.29 12.39
C GLU A 165 -16.46 16.43 10.92
N LEU A 166 -15.15 16.43 10.67
CA LEU A 166 -14.62 16.46 9.32
C LEU A 166 -14.91 15.14 8.59
N LEU A 167 -15.59 15.26 7.45
CA LEU A 167 -15.88 14.17 6.53
C LEU A 167 -15.02 14.31 5.28
N ILE A 168 -14.20 13.30 5.00
CA ILE A 168 -13.51 13.17 3.71
C ILE A 168 -14.23 12.10 2.90
N LEU A 169 -14.73 12.52 1.74
CA LEU A 169 -15.28 11.64 0.73
C LEU A 169 -14.16 11.11 -0.14
N VAL A 170 -14.26 9.82 -0.48
CA VAL A 170 -13.31 9.14 -1.38
C VAL A 170 -14.08 8.67 -2.61
N PRO A 171 -13.57 8.89 -3.83
CA PRO A 171 -14.18 8.35 -5.04
C PRO A 171 -14.28 6.83 -4.94
N LYS A 172 -15.49 6.29 -5.12
CA LYS A 172 -15.72 4.84 -5.05
C LYS A 172 -14.85 4.05 -6.03
N SER A 173 -14.53 4.64 -7.18
CA SER A 173 -13.68 4.05 -8.22
C SER A 173 -12.28 3.69 -7.72
N VAL A 174 -11.76 4.35 -6.67
CA VAL A 174 -10.43 4.08 -6.10
C VAL A 174 -10.46 3.17 -4.88
N VAL A 175 -11.64 2.67 -4.50
CA VAL A 175 -11.84 1.90 -3.27
C VAL A 175 -12.07 0.43 -3.60
N SER A 176 -11.45 -0.45 -2.81
CA SER A 176 -11.67 -1.90 -2.87
C SER A 176 -11.97 -2.47 -1.47
N LYS A 177 -12.62 -3.65 -1.44
CA LYS A 177 -12.89 -4.38 -0.19
C LYS A 177 -11.63 -4.99 0.41
N ARG A 178 -10.70 -5.39 -0.47
CA ARG A 178 -9.39 -5.98 -0.17
C ARG A 178 -8.51 -5.78 -1.40
N PHE A 179 -7.21 -5.63 -1.20
CA PHE A 179 -6.28 -5.50 -2.30
C PHE A 179 -6.24 -6.80 -3.10
N LEU A 180 -6.39 -6.64 -4.41
CA LEU A 180 -6.16 -7.72 -5.34
C LEU A 180 -4.68 -8.11 -5.40
N VAL A 181 -3.81 -7.12 -5.23
CA VAL A 181 -2.37 -7.31 -5.20
C VAL A 181 -1.94 -7.53 -3.76
N ASN A 182 -1.64 -8.78 -3.41
CA ASN A 182 -1.34 -9.17 -2.03
C ASN A 182 -0.37 -10.37 -1.95
N PRO A 183 0.29 -10.58 -0.80
CA PRO A 183 1.29 -11.64 -0.62
C PRO A 183 0.79 -13.04 -1.00
N SER A 184 -0.41 -13.42 -0.56
CA SER A 184 -0.96 -14.75 -0.79
C SER A 184 -1.17 -15.05 -2.28
N ARG A 185 -1.64 -14.06 -3.05
CA ARG A 185 -1.83 -14.20 -4.50
C ARG A 185 -0.49 -14.23 -5.23
N TYR A 186 0.50 -13.46 -4.80
CA TYR A 186 1.81 -13.53 -5.41
C TYR A 186 2.49 -14.89 -5.17
N ILE A 187 2.40 -15.44 -3.96
CA ILE A 187 2.86 -16.81 -3.65
C ILE A 187 2.18 -17.85 -4.54
N SER A 188 0.87 -17.71 -4.77
CA SER A 188 0.14 -18.60 -5.67
C SER A 188 0.70 -18.56 -7.11
N VAL A 189 1.07 -17.38 -7.62
CA VAL A 189 1.71 -17.24 -8.93
C VAL A 189 3.10 -17.89 -8.94
N ILE A 190 3.92 -17.67 -7.91
CA ILE A 190 5.23 -18.34 -7.80
C ILE A 190 5.04 -19.86 -7.84
N PHE A 191 4.08 -20.39 -7.07
CA PHE A 191 3.79 -21.83 -7.06
C PHE A 191 3.33 -22.35 -8.42
N GLN A 192 2.54 -21.60 -9.18
CA GLN A 192 2.15 -21.99 -10.54
C GLN A 192 3.37 -22.13 -11.46
N HIS A 193 4.36 -21.26 -11.34
CA HIS A 193 5.61 -21.40 -12.10
C HIS A 193 6.43 -22.60 -11.64
N LEU A 194 6.55 -22.82 -10.32
CA LEU A 194 7.26 -23.99 -9.78
C LEU A 194 6.60 -25.30 -10.25
N GLN A 195 5.27 -25.36 -10.30
CA GLN A 195 4.50 -26.52 -10.78
C GLN A 195 4.76 -26.89 -12.25
N LEU A 196 5.51 -26.09 -13.03
CA LEU A 196 5.95 -26.44 -14.38
C LEU A 196 7.26 -27.24 -14.40
N MET A 197 8.04 -27.22 -13.31
CA MET A 197 9.33 -27.91 -13.26
C MET A 197 9.16 -29.38 -12.82
N GLU A 198 10.00 -30.26 -13.35
CA GLU A 198 9.95 -31.71 -13.09
C GLU A 198 10.07 -32.04 -11.59
N LYS A 199 10.95 -31.34 -10.85
CA LYS A 199 11.17 -31.54 -9.40
C LYS A 199 9.94 -31.25 -8.52
N TYR A 200 8.94 -30.55 -9.06
CA TYR A 200 7.69 -30.25 -8.39
C TYR A 200 6.51 -31.08 -8.91
N GLN A 201 6.77 -32.08 -9.75
CA GLN A 201 5.80 -33.13 -10.06
C GLN A 201 5.81 -34.20 -8.97
N ARG A 202 4.66 -34.84 -8.77
CA ARG A 202 4.54 -36.08 -8.00
C ARG A 202 4.97 -37.26 -8.88
N THR A 203 5.18 -38.41 -8.24
CA THR A 203 5.55 -39.66 -8.93
C THR A 203 4.55 -40.10 -10.02
N ASN A 204 3.29 -39.69 -9.90
CA ASN A 204 2.25 -39.95 -10.90
C ASN A 204 2.19 -38.90 -12.02
N GLY A 205 3.16 -37.99 -12.11
CA GLY A 205 3.23 -36.94 -13.13
C GLY A 205 2.30 -35.73 -12.89
N THR A 206 1.57 -35.69 -11.76
CA THR A 206 0.71 -34.53 -11.43
C THR A 206 1.49 -33.47 -10.64
N PRO A 207 1.20 -32.17 -10.81
CA PRO A 207 1.88 -31.14 -10.02
C PRO A 207 1.58 -31.25 -8.52
N LYS A 208 2.57 -31.00 -7.67
CA LYS A 208 2.38 -30.82 -6.21
C LYS A 208 1.33 -29.73 -5.95
N SER A 209 0.45 -29.93 -4.99
CA SER A 209 -0.55 -28.93 -4.60
C SER A 209 0.09 -27.70 -3.96
N GLN A 210 -0.61 -26.57 -3.94
CA GLN A 210 -0.14 -25.38 -3.24
C GLN A 210 0.08 -25.62 -1.74
N LYS A 211 -0.67 -26.55 -1.13
CA LYS A 211 -0.46 -26.93 0.27
C LYS A 211 0.89 -27.64 0.44
N GLU A 212 1.19 -28.60 -0.42
CA GLU A 212 2.50 -29.30 -0.40
C GLU A 212 3.65 -28.32 -0.64
N LEU A 213 3.51 -27.39 -1.60
CA LEU A 213 4.52 -26.36 -1.87
C LEU A 213 4.67 -25.37 -0.72
N ARG A 214 3.58 -24.97 -0.06
CA ARG A 214 3.66 -24.11 1.13
C ARG A 214 4.42 -24.82 2.25
N GLU A 215 4.18 -26.10 2.47
CA GLU A 215 4.92 -26.85 3.48
C GLU A 215 6.41 -26.98 3.11
N SER A 216 6.73 -27.42 1.88
CA SER A 216 8.12 -27.69 1.47
C SER A 216 8.95 -26.44 1.22
N GLU A 217 8.37 -25.41 0.61
CA GLU A 217 9.12 -24.22 0.19
C GLU A 217 9.12 -23.13 1.26
N ILE A 218 8.03 -22.98 2.02
CA ILE A 218 7.86 -21.86 2.96
C ILE A 218 7.99 -22.31 4.41
N VAL A 219 7.18 -23.28 4.85
CA VAL A 219 7.12 -23.67 6.27
C VAL A 219 8.43 -24.29 6.74
N ALA A 220 9.02 -25.17 5.90
CA ALA A 220 10.26 -25.88 6.21
C ALA A 220 11.51 -24.98 6.18
N ASN A 221 11.54 -23.95 5.32
CA ASN A 221 12.76 -23.17 5.06
C ASN A 221 12.83 -21.82 5.79
N TYR A 222 11.69 -21.31 6.26
CA TYR A 222 11.62 -19.98 6.89
C TYR A 222 11.07 -20.06 8.31
N GLN A 223 11.69 -19.31 9.23
CA GLN A 223 11.31 -19.32 10.66
C GLN A 223 10.37 -18.15 11.03
N LYS A 224 10.62 -16.94 10.51
CA LYS A 224 9.87 -15.73 10.84
C LYS A 224 9.46 -14.98 9.58
N ASP A 225 8.27 -14.36 9.60
CA ASP A 225 7.70 -13.61 8.48
C ASP A 225 7.76 -14.43 7.17
N LYS A 226 7.41 -15.72 7.27
CA LYS A 226 7.78 -16.76 6.30
C LYS A 226 7.40 -16.39 4.87
N ASP A 227 6.15 -15.98 4.67
CA ASP A 227 5.61 -15.59 3.38
C ASP A 227 6.38 -14.41 2.76
N LYS A 228 6.68 -13.37 3.56
CA LYS A 228 7.38 -12.17 3.09
C LYS A 228 8.85 -12.46 2.76
N SER A 229 9.50 -13.25 3.60
CA SER A 229 10.89 -13.66 3.37
C SER A 229 10.99 -14.54 2.12
N TYR A 230 10.06 -15.48 1.94
CA TYR A 230 9.97 -16.30 0.72
C TYR A 230 9.72 -15.46 -0.54
N ILE A 231 8.79 -14.50 -0.48
CA ILE A 231 8.51 -13.57 -1.57
C ILE A 231 9.78 -12.81 -1.98
N LEU A 232 10.54 -12.27 -1.01
CA LEU A 232 11.76 -11.52 -1.29
C LEU A 232 12.80 -12.40 -1.99
N ASP A 233 13.10 -13.58 -1.44
CA ASP A 233 14.10 -14.49 -1.99
C ASP A 233 13.71 -14.98 -3.39
N MET A 234 12.44 -15.36 -3.59
CA MET A 234 11.95 -15.82 -4.89
C MET A 234 11.94 -14.71 -5.94
N THR A 235 11.72 -13.46 -5.54
CA THR A 235 11.74 -12.36 -6.50
C THR A 235 13.16 -11.94 -6.86
N LEU A 236 14.14 -12.11 -5.96
CA LEU A 236 15.56 -11.97 -6.31
C LEU A 236 15.99 -13.05 -7.32
N LEU A 237 15.54 -14.29 -7.12
CA LEU A 237 15.91 -15.43 -7.97
C LEU A 237 15.20 -15.43 -9.33
N SER A 238 13.92 -15.06 -9.34
CA SER A 238 13.04 -15.10 -10.51
C SER A 238 12.21 -13.81 -10.62
N PRO A 239 12.87 -12.67 -10.90
CA PRO A 239 12.21 -11.36 -11.04
C PRO A 239 11.05 -11.35 -12.04
N GLU A 240 11.14 -12.16 -13.09
CA GLU A 240 10.13 -12.31 -14.13
C GLU A 240 8.75 -12.75 -13.58
N TYR A 241 8.70 -13.46 -12.46
CA TYR A 241 7.44 -13.86 -11.84
C TYR A 241 6.71 -12.67 -11.25
N TYR A 242 7.43 -11.74 -10.61
CA TYR A 242 6.83 -10.51 -10.10
C TYR A 242 6.41 -9.60 -11.23
N GLU A 243 7.23 -9.48 -12.27
CA GLU A 243 6.90 -8.70 -13.45
C GLU A 243 5.59 -9.17 -14.08
N ALA A 244 5.46 -10.48 -14.35
CA ALA A 244 4.24 -11.03 -14.93
C ALA A 244 3.02 -10.82 -14.01
N TYR A 245 3.20 -10.97 -12.69
CA TYR A 245 2.14 -10.73 -11.71
C TYR A 245 1.69 -9.27 -11.69
N TYR A 246 2.64 -8.33 -11.69
CA TYR A 246 2.38 -6.89 -11.70
C TYR A 246 1.66 -6.48 -13.00
N ASP A 247 2.18 -6.88 -14.16
CA ASP A 247 1.62 -6.50 -15.45
C ASP A 247 0.20 -7.07 -15.65
N ASN A 248 -0.05 -8.29 -15.16
CA ASN A 248 -1.38 -8.88 -15.13
C ASN A 248 -2.33 -8.09 -14.20
N ALA A 249 -1.84 -7.69 -13.02
CA ALA A 249 -2.64 -6.91 -12.08
C ALA A 249 -3.08 -5.57 -12.69
N ILE A 250 -2.15 -4.85 -13.33
CA ILE A 250 -2.42 -3.58 -14.03
C ILE A 250 -3.40 -3.79 -15.18
N ARG A 251 -3.16 -4.78 -16.05
CA ARG A 251 -4.00 -5.01 -17.24
C ARG A 251 -5.49 -5.24 -16.91
N PHE A 252 -5.77 -5.82 -15.75
CA PHE A 252 -7.14 -6.13 -15.33
C PHE A 252 -7.61 -5.23 -14.19
N SER A 253 -7.02 -4.04 -13.97
CA SER A 253 -7.39 -3.10 -12.90
C SER A 253 -8.88 -2.76 -12.89
N ASP A 254 -9.45 -2.55 -14.07
CA ASP A 254 -10.76 -1.90 -14.24
C ASP A 254 -11.94 -2.76 -13.75
N ASN A 255 -11.75 -4.08 -13.68
CA ASN A 255 -12.78 -5.02 -13.18
C ASN A 255 -12.82 -5.11 -11.65
N LYS A 256 -12.12 -4.23 -10.93
CA LYS A 256 -11.77 -4.44 -9.51
C LYS A 256 -12.22 -3.32 -8.57
N SER A 257 -12.77 -2.22 -9.10
CA SER A 257 -13.43 -1.21 -8.28
C SER A 257 -14.73 -1.75 -7.70
N LEU A 258 -15.10 -1.30 -6.50
CA LEU A 258 -16.38 -1.62 -5.88
C LEU A 258 -17.57 -1.29 -6.81
N ASN A 259 -18.42 -2.27 -7.08
CA ASN A 259 -19.69 -2.04 -7.79
C ASN A 259 -20.78 -1.54 -6.82
N ASP A 260 -21.90 -1.01 -7.36
CA ASP A 260 -22.92 -0.32 -6.53
C ASP A 260 -23.57 -1.28 -5.54
N GLU A 261 -23.86 -2.51 -5.99
CA GLU A 261 -24.45 -3.56 -5.17
C GLU A 261 -23.53 -3.95 -4.00
N GLU A 262 -22.25 -4.16 -4.28
CA GLU A 262 -21.23 -4.46 -3.27
C GLU A 262 -21.07 -3.33 -2.25
N LEU A 263 -21.07 -2.06 -2.71
CA LEU A 263 -20.97 -0.92 -1.81
C LEU A 263 -22.20 -0.83 -0.90
N ILE A 264 -23.41 -0.95 -1.46
CA ILE A 264 -24.64 -0.94 -0.67
C ILE A 264 -24.61 -2.07 0.36
N GLU A 265 -24.25 -3.30 -0.04
CA GLU A 265 -24.16 -4.43 0.88
C GLU A 265 -23.18 -4.18 2.04
N ILE A 266 -22.05 -3.50 1.77
CA ILE A 266 -21.07 -3.14 2.80
C ILE A 266 -21.61 -2.06 3.75
N LEU A 267 -22.35 -1.08 3.23
CA LEU A 267 -22.85 0.05 4.02
C LEU A 267 -24.13 -0.27 4.81
N THR A 268 -24.92 -1.26 4.39
CA THR A 268 -26.19 -1.64 5.03
C THR A 268 -26.09 -2.81 6.02
N LYS A 269 -24.90 -3.38 6.21
CA LYS A 269 -24.62 -4.42 7.21
C LYS A 269 -24.05 -3.81 8.48
#